data_AF-A0A2N3E7S7-F1
#
_entry.id   AF-A0A2N3E7S7-F1
#
_cell.length_a   1.000
_cell.length_b   1.000
_cell.length_c   1.000
_cell.angle_alpha   90.00
_cell.angle_beta   90.00
_cell.angle_gamma   90.00
#
_symmetry.space_group_name_H-M   'P 1'
#
loop_
_entity.id
_entity.type
_entity.pdbx_description
1 polymer ?
#
loop_
_entity_poly.entity_id
_entity_poly.type
_entity_poly.pdbx_seq_one_letter_code
_entity_poly.pdbx_strand_id
1 'polypeptide(L)'
;LSEGFGRDLPDDTAILFIHAINPYGFAWNRRVNEDNVDLNRNFLDHAKPHPENPGYEELADIINPPDLSPETMAASRAAMKAYADLHGARAMQHALSAGQYTHPDGVQFGGLEPVWSNRTLRAVIHAEMSAADRVIFVDLHTGLGARGKGEMICVEPETSGSFKRMQRWWGSIVRSTVGGASVSSDVPGSIPVCFAQELPGREVTSGGLEFGTVPIAQVTLALQSDNWLHQNGGHDNPQAGDIAKRIRNAFYVDEADWKDMVAAQARDICARALMGLQD
;
A
#
# COMPACT_ATOMS: atom_id res chain seq x y z
N LEU A 1 20.79 -11.00 9.30
CA LEU A 1 20.19 -12.31 8.97
C LEU A 1 20.75 -13.38 9.88
N SER A 2 20.35 -13.38 11.15
CA SER A 2 20.82 -14.33 12.18
C SER A 2 19.76 -15.39 12.53
N GLU A 3 18.60 -15.34 11.90
CA GLU A 3 17.46 -16.25 12.11
C GLU A 3 17.19 -17.09 10.85
N GLY A 4 16.60 -18.28 11.07
CA GLY A 4 16.80 -19.48 10.26
C GLY A 4 16.42 -19.46 8.77
N PHE A 5 15.50 -18.60 8.31
CA PHE A 5 15.09 -18.66 6.89
C PHE A 5 16.13 -18.08 5.93
N GLY A 6 17.03 -17.21 6.40
CA GLY A 6 18.09 -16.62 5.56
C GLY A 6 19.47 -17.22 5.78
N ARG A 7 19.60 -18.26 6.61
CA ARG A 7 20.90 -18.86 6.96
C ARG A 7 21.36 -19.90 5.94
N ASP A 8 20.44 -20.74 5.48
CA ASP A 8 20.74 -21.91 4.65
C ASP A 8 20.08 -21.75 3.27
N LEU A 9 20.48 -20.72 2.52
CA LEU A 9 20.01 -20.49 1.16
C LEU A 9 20.72 -21.44 0.18
N PRO A 10 20.01 -21.98 -0.82
CA PRO A 10 20.65 -22.62 -1.97
C PRO A 10 21.67 -21.70 -2.66
N ASP A 11 22.69 -22.27 -3.28
CA ASP A 11 23.78 -21.52 -3.93
C ASP A 11 23.29 -20.57 -5.05
N ASP A 12 22.13 -20.84 -5.63
CA ASP A 12 21.50 -20.07 -6.71
C ASP A 12 20.39 -19.12 -6.22
N THR A 13 20.23 -18.95 -4.91
CA THR A 13 19.15 -18.18 -4.30
C THR A 13 19.67 -17.01 -3.50
N ALA A 14 19.07 -15.83 -3.69
CA ALA A 14 19.38 -14.62 -2.93
C ALA A 14 18.13 -14.04 -2.25
N ILE A 15 18.32 -13.38 -1.11
CA ILE A 15 17.29 -12.55 -0.47
C ILE A 15 17.75 -11.10 -0.47
N LEU A 16 16.91 -10.21 -1.01
CA LEU A 16 17.10 -8.77 -0.98
C LEU A 16 16.07 -8.12 -0.06
N PHE A 17 16.54 -7.34 0.92
CA PHE A 17 15.70 -6.46 1.72
C PHE A 17 15.82 -5.03 1.21
N ILE A 18 14.70 -4.44 0.80
CA ILE A 18 14.64 -3.05 0.37
C ILE A 18 14.03 -2.25 1.52
N HIS A 19 14.85 -1.43 2.19
CA HIS A 19 14.41 -0.55 3.26
C HIS A 19 15.24 0.75 3.24
N ALA A 20 14.65 1.96 3.10
CA ALA A 20 13.24 2.30 2.87
C ALA A 20 13.04 2.89 1.46
N ILE A 21 12.03 2.41 0.71
CA ILE A 21 11.74 2.90 -0.66
C ILE A 21 11.06 4.28 -0.68
N ASN A 22 10.41 4.67 0.43
CA ASN A 22 9.88 6.02 0.67
C ASN A 22 10.64 6.70 1.83
N PRO A 23 11.90 7.15 1.64
CA PRO A 23 12.68 7.72 2.73
C PRO A 23 12.04 8.99 3.32
N TYR A 24 11.35 9.80 2.51
CA TYR A 24 10.64 10.99 2.98
C TYR A 24 9.50 10.63 3.94
N GLY A 25 8.62 9.71 3.54
CA GLY A 25 7.52 9.24 4.39
C GLY A 25 8.01 8.69 5.73
N PHE A 26 9.13 7.97 5.73
CA PHE A 26 9.78 7.49 6.94
C PHE A 26 10.29 8.62 7.84
N ALA A 27 10.95 9.63 7.28
CA ALA A 27 11.51 10.75 8.05
C ALA A 27 10.41 11.62 8.68
N TRP A 28 9.26 11.75 8.01
CA TRP A 28 8.20 12.70 8.39
C TRP A 28 6.91 12.02 8.91
N ASN A 29 6.92 10.70 9.12
CA ASN A 29 5.74 9.89 9.46
C ASN A 29 4.57 10.06 8.46
N ARG A 30 4.86 10.16 7.18
CA ARG A 30 3.84 10.27 6.13
C ARG A 30 3.70 8.97 5.36
N ARG A 31 2.49 8.72 4.85
CA ARG A 31 2.24 7.62 3.90
C ARG A 31 2.82 7.89 2.52
N VAL A 32 2.78 9.16 2.11
CA VAL A 32 3.16 9.66 0.79
C VAL A 32 4.61 10.16 0.77
N ASN A 33 5.13 10.48 -0.42
CA ASN A 33 6.45 11.08 -0.57
C ASN A 33 6.43 12.62 -0.36
N GLU A 34 7.53 13.29 -0.70
CA GLU A 34 7.71 14.74 -0.65
C GLU A 34 6.74 15.52 -1.54
N ASP A 35 6.29 14.93 -2.63
CA ASP A 35 5.38 15.53 -3.63
C ASP A 35 3.91 15.15 -3.37
N ASN A 36 3.59 14.67 -2.15
CA ASN A 36 2.28 14.18 -1.76
C ASN A 36 1.80 12.93 -2.55
N VAL A 37 2.70 12.24 -3.24
CA VAL A 37 2.39 11.05 -4.06
C VAL A 37 2.29 9.79 -3.19
N ASP A 38 1.16 9.09 -3.25
CA ASP A 38 1.03 7.71 -2.77
C ASP A 38 1.74 6.79 -3.77
N LEU A 39 2.87 6.23 -3.33
CA LEU A 39 3.69 5.36 -4.16
C LEU A 39 2.91 4.17 -4.71
N ASN A 40 1.92 3.66 -3.99
CA ASN A 40 1.11 2.52 -4.42
C ASN A 40 0.00 2.91 -5.42
N ARG A 41 0.09 4.10 -6.01
CA ARG A 41 -0.67 4.55 -7.20
C ARG A 41 0.26 4.99 -8.35
N ASN A 42 1.56 5.12 -8.10
CA ASN A 42 2.49 5.72 -9.08
C ASN A 42 3.08 4.72 -10.09
N PHE A 43 2.90 3.41 -9.95
CA PHE A 43 3.51 2.40 -10.83
C PHE A 43 2.67 2.06 -12.07
N LEU A 44 1.99 3.05 -12.63
CA LEU A 44 1.24 2.93 -13.89
C LEU A 44 2.05 3.40 -15.10
N ASP A 45 1.52 3.20 -16.30
CA ASP A 45 2.10 3.70 -17.53
C ASP A 45 1.79 5.19 -17.70
N HIS A 46 2.72 6.05 -17.25
CA HIS A 46 2.59 7.50 -17.29
C HIS A 46 2.58 8.10 -18.72
N ALA A 47 2.82 7.30 -19.76
CA ALA A 47 2.65 7.74 -21.15
C ALA A 47 1.18 7.66 -21.63
N LYS A 48 0.29 7.05 -20.85
CA LYS A 48 -1.15 6.96 -21.12
C LYS A 48 -1.93 7.98 -20.26
N PRO A 49 -3.17 8.30 -20.63
CA PRO A 49 -4.05 9.08 -19.76
C PRO A 49 -4.16 8.44 -18.38
N HIS A 50 -4.11 9.25 -17.33
CA HIS A 50 -4.28 8.78 -15.97
C HIS A 50 -5.70 8.28 -15.71
N PRO A 51 -5.87 7.26 -14.86
CA PRO A 51 -7.19 6.76 -14.46
C PRO A 51 -8.04 7.85 -13.81
N GLU A 52 -9.31 7.92 -14.22
CA GLU A 52 -10.31 8.79 -13.57
C GLU A 52 -10.85 8.13 -12.29
N ASN A 53 -11.23 8.95 -11.32
CA ASN A 53 -11.95 8.51 -10.13
C ASN A 53 -13.11 9.48 -9.84
N PRO A 54 -14.25 9.33 -10.55
CA PRO A 54 -15.39 10.25 -10.40
C PRO A 54 -15.97 10.30 -8.98
N GLY A 55 -15.87 9.19 -8.23
CA GLY A 55 -16.30 9.17 -6.83
C GLY A 55 -15.40 10.00 -5.93
N TYR A 56 -14.09 10.05 -6.20
CA TYR A 56 -13.18 10.99 -5.54
C TYR A 56 -13.52 12.43 -5.92
N GLU A 57 -13.73 12.73 -7.21
CA GLU A 57 -14.06 14.07 -7.69
C GLU A 57 -15.30 14.63 -6.97
N GLU A 58 -16.36 13.83 -6.84
CA GLU A 58 -17.57 14.22 -6.12
C GLU A 58 -17.32 14.48 -4.62
N LEU A 59 -16.36 13.76 -4.03
CA LEU A 59 -16.03 13.83 -2.62
C LEU A 59 -14.77 14.66 -2.32
N ALA A 60 -14.19 15.37 -3.28
CA ALA A 60 -12.85 15.95 -3.15
C ALA A 60 -12.75 16.91 -1.95
N ASP A 61 -13.70 17.84 -1.82
CA ASP A 61 -13.77 18.80 -0.70
C ASP A 61 -14.13 18.13 0.63
N ILE A 62 -14.80 16.97 0.58
CA ILE A 62 -15.18 16.19 1.75
C ILE A 62 -13.98 15.38 2.27
N ILE A 63 -13.18 14.82 1.35
CA ILE A 63 -11.97 14.07 1.63
C ILE A 63 -10.85 15.01 2.07
N ASN A 64 -10.77 16.21 1.49
CA ASN A 64 -9.76 17.22 1.79
C ASN A 64 -10.40 18.43 2.48
N PRO A 65 -10.83 18.30 3.75
CA PRO A 65 -11.55 19.36 4.43
C PRO A 65 -10.65 20.61 4.62
N PRO A 66 -11.24 21.82 4.61
CA PRO A 66 -10.49 23.06 4.76
C PRO A 66 -9.86 23.23 6.16
N ASP A 67 -10.45 22.59 7.17
CA ASP A 67 -9.97 22.59 8.55
C ASP A 67 -10.32 21.27 9.25
N LEU A 68 -9.73 21.06 10.42
CA LEU A 68 -9.92 19.87 11.25
C LEU A 68 -10.83 20.12 12.45
N SER A 69 -11.69 21.15 12.41
CA SER A 69 -12.64 21.41 13.49
C SER A 69 -13.60 20.24 13.68
N PRO A 70 -14.10 20.00 14.91
CA PRO A 70 -15.06 18.94 15.17
C PRO A 70 -16.30 19.01 14.27
N GLU A 71 -16.77 20.22 13.95
CA GLU A 71 -17.92 20.47 13.07
C GLU A 71 -17.62 20.05 11.62
N THR A 72 -16.51 20.53 11.04
CA THR A 72 -16.10 20.18 9.66
C THR A 72 -15.88 18.67 9.52
N MET A 73 -15.21 18.06 10.48
CA MET A 73 -14.98 16.61 10.45
C MET A 73 -16.27 15.80 10.64
N ALA A 74 -17.25 16.31 11.41
CA ALA A 74 -18.56 15.66 11.53
C ALA A 74 -19.37 15.75 10.22
N ALA A 75 -19.35 16.91 9.56
CA ALA A 75 -19.97 17.10 8.25
C ALA A 75 -19.32 16.18 7.20
N SER A 76 -17.98 16.10 7.17
CA SER A 76 -17.25 15.21 6.27
C SER A 76 -17.67 13.74 6.45
N ARG A 77 -17.71 13.25 7.70
CA ARG A 77 -18.20 11.89 7.99
C ARG A 77 -19.65 11.66 7.55
N ALA A 78 -20.53 12.63 7.77
CA ALA A 78 -21.93 12.52 7.38
C ALA A 78 -22.08 12.46 5.85
N ALA A 79 -21.34 13.27 5.11
CA ALA A 79 -21.33 13.28 3.65
C ALA A 79 -20.77 11.97 3.07
N MET A 80 -19.64 11.47 3.60
CA MET A 80 -19.10 10.17 3.23
C MET A 80 -20.09 9.02 3.51
N LYS A 81 -20.81 9.09 4.64
CA LYS A 81 -21.84 8.11 4.95
C LYS A 81 -23.00 8.19 3.94
N ALA A 82 -23.48 9.39 3.63
CA ALA A 82 -24.56 9.59 2.65
C ALA A 82 -24.17 9.04 1.27
N TYR A 83 -22.92 9.28 0.83
CA TYR A 83 -22.40 8.69 -0.40
C TYR A 83 -22.38 7.16 -0.34
N ALA A 84 -21.90 6.57 0.76
CA ALA A 84 -21.89 5.13 0.95
C ALA A 84 -23.31 4.52 0.99
N ASP A 85 -24.28 5.22 1.57
CA ASP A 85 -25.69 4.79 1.61
C ASP A 85 -26.32 4.82 0.20
N LEU A 86 -25.93 5.79 -0.64
CA LEU A 86 -26.45 5.97 -2.00
C LEU A 86 -25.79 5.05 -3.04
N HIS A 87 -24.47 4.94 -3.00
CA HIS A 87 -23.66 4.23 -4.02
C HIS A 87 -23.15 2.87 -3.56
N GLY A 88 -23.28 2.56 -2.26
CA GLY A 88 -22.80 1.33 -1.64
C GLY A 88 -21.37 1.42 -1.13
N ALA A 89 -21.05 0.55 -0.16
CA ALA A 89 -19.75 0.53 0.51
C ALA A 89 -18.56 0.30 -0.45
N ARG A 90 -18.74 -0.50 -1.51
CA ARG A 90 -17.68 -0.75 -2.51
C ARG A 90 -17.36 0.50 -3.33
N ALA A 91 -18.36 1.29 -3.72
CA ALA A 91 -18.14 2.54 -4.43
C ALA A 91 -17.42 3.56 -3.53
N MET A 92 -17.84 3.68 -2.27
CA MET A 92 -17.16 4.52 -1.28
C MET A 92 -15.69 4.10 -1.09
N GLN A 93 -15.43 2.81 -0.94
CA GLN A 93 -14.08 2.29 -0.80
C GLN A 93 -13.22 2.62 -2.02
N HIS A 94 -13.76 2.42 -3.23
CA HIS A 94 -13.07 2.77 -4.46
C HIS A 94 -12.77 4.27 -4.54
N ALA A 95 -13.75 5.13 -4.25
CA ALA A 95 -13.57 6.59 -4.21
C ALA A 95 -12.40 7.00 -3.29
N LEU A 96 -12.31 6.42 -2.10
CA LEU A 96 -11.27 6.74 -1.11
C LEU A 96 -9.90 6.13 -1.36
N SER A 97 -9.80 5.08 -2.19
CA SER A 97 -8.58 4.27 -2.25
C SER A 97 -8.10 3.95 -3.65
N ALA A 98 -8.86 4.17 -4.73
CA ALA A 98 -8.39 3.87 -6.10
C ALA A 98 -7.24 4.76 -6.57
N GLY A 99 -6.96 5.87 -5.87
CA GLY A 99 -6.05 6.91 -6.35
C GLY A 99 -6.79 7.98 -7.14
N GLN A 100 -6.09 9.09 -7.38
CA GLN A 100 -6.54 10.20 -8.21
C GLN A 100 -5.33 10.97 -8.76
N TYR A 101 -5.54 11.72 -9.84
CA TYR A 101 -4.46 12.38 -10.60
C TYR A 101 -4.78 13.82 -10.98
N THR A 102 -5.78 14.41 -10.34
CA THR A 102 -6.38 15.72 -10.65
C THR A 102 -6.16 16.73 -9.53
N HIS A 103 -5.91 16.25 -8.30
CA HIS A 103 -5.73 17.03 -7.09
C HIS A 103 -4.34 16.76 -6.50
N PRO A 104 -3.26 17.41 -6.97
CA PRO A 104 -1.91 17.18 -6.45
C PRO A 104 -1.81 17.36 -4.92
N ASP A 105 -2.63 18.27 -4.37
CA ASP A 105 -2.70 18.56 -2.94
C ASP A 105 -3.70 17.69 -2.16
N GLY A 106 -4.31 16.71 -2.82
CA GLY A 106 -5.35 15.85 -2.27
C GLY A 106 -4.83 14.48 -1.80
N VAL A 107 -5.56 13.87 -0.85
CA VAL A 107 -5.29 12.50 -0.40
C VAL A 107 -5.34 11.52 -1.58
N GLN A 108 -4.51 10.46 -1.55
CA GLN A 108 -4.36 9.45 -2.60
C GLN A 108 -3.89 9.97 -3.97
N PHE A 109 -3.22 11.13 -4.05
CA PHE A 109 -2.62 11.59 -5.29
C PHE A 109 -1.58 10.58 -5.80
N GLY A 110 -1.69 10.14 -7.06
CA GLY A 110 -0.80 9.14 -7.64
C GLY A 110 0.41 9.69 -8.41
N GLY A 111 0.54 11.02 -8.51
CA GLY A 111 1.62 11.67 -9.26
C GLY A 111 1.39 11.67 -10.78
N LEU A 112 1.87 12.71 -11.46
CA LEU A 112 1.70 12.84 -12.91
C LEU A 112 2.82 12.16 -13.71
N GLU A 113 3.94 11.83 -13.06
CA GLU A 113 5.09 11.16 -13.66
C GLU A 113 5.70 10.14 -12.66
N PRO A 114 6.56 9.22 -13.12
CA PRO A 114 7.23 8.29 -12.21
C PRO A 114 8.10 9.06 -11.21
N VAL A 115 7.80 8.98 -9.90
CA VAL A 115 8.58 9.69 -8.86
C VAL A 115 9.93 9.02 -8.61
N TRP A 116 10.78 9.64 -7.78
CA TRP A 116 12.11 9.09 -7.45
C TRP A 116 12.06 7.65 -6.95
N SER A 117 11.13 7.32 -6.04
CA SER A 117 10.96 5.96 -5.51
C SER A 117 10.60 4.93 -6.58
N ASN A 118 9.79 5.32 -7.58
CA ASN A 118 9.44 4.46 -8.70
C ASN A 118 10.66 4.11 -9.54
N ARG A 119 11.40 5.13 -10.00
CA ARG A 119 12.63 4.94 -10.79
C ARG A 119 13.69 4.17 -10.02
N THR A 120 13.81 4.44 -8.71
CA THR A 120 14.77 3.76 -7.84
C THR A 120 14.44 2.29 -7.68
N LEU A 121 13.18 1.94 -7.45
CA LEU A 121 12.78 0.54 -7.34
C LEU A 121 13.04 -0.21 -8.65
N ARG A 122 12.70 0.37 -9.81
CA ARG A 122 12.99 -0.20 -11.12
C ARG A 122 14.49 -0.40 -11.33
N ALA A 123 15.32 0.57 -10.97
CA ALA A 123 16.78 0.45 -11.02
C ALA A 123 17.31 -0.69 -10.13
N VAL A 124 16.78 -0.87 -8.92
CA VAL A 124 17.13 -1.99 -8.04
C VAL A 124 16.71 -3.33 -8.65
N ILE A 125 15.52 -3.42 -9.23
CA ILE A 125 15.06 -4.64 -9.91
C ILE A 125 16.03 -5.02 -11.04
N HIS A 126 16.42 -4.07 -11.88
CA HIS A 126 17.37 -4.33 -12.96
C HIS A 126 18.75 -4.73 -12.45
N ALA A 127 19.26 -4.08 -11.40
CA ALA A 127 20.60 -4.35 -10.90
C ALA A 127 20.70 -5.69 -10.17
N GLU A 128 19.70 -6.02 -9.36
CA GLU A 128 19.78 -7.14 -8.41
C GLU A 128 19.03 -8.40 -8.87
N MET A 129 18.12 -8.28 -9.86
CA MET A 129 17.18 -9.36 -10.19
C MET A 129 17.20 -9.77 -11.67
N SER A 130 17.96 -9.09 -12.55
CA SER A 130 17.92 -9.36 -14.00
C SER A 130 18.40 -10.75 -14.41
N ALA A 131 19.27 -11.35 -13.60
CA ALA A 131 19.82 -12.69 -13.83
C ALA A 131 18.92 -13.82 -13.29
N ALA A 132 17.93 -13.50 -12.46
CA ALA A 132 17.07 -14.49 -11.83
C ALA A 132 16.02 -15.03 -12.81
N ASP A 133 15.82 -16.35 -12.81
CA ASP A 133 14.75 -17.00 -13.57
C ASP A 133 13.38 -16.88 -12.88
N ARG A 134 13.39 -16.86 -11.55
CA ARG A 134 12.21 -16.78 -10.68
C ARG A 134 12.41 -15.65 -9.68
N VAL A 135 11.41 -14.79 -9.53
CA VAL A 135 11.44 -13.66 -8.57
C VAL A 135 10.17 -13.65 -7.74
N ILE A 136 10.33 -13.60 -6.42
CA ILE A 136 9.23 -13.41 -5.48
C ILE A 136 9.39 -12.06 -4.80
N PHE A 137 8.36 -11.22 -4.91
CA PHE A 137 8.29 -9.95 -4.23
C PHE A 137 7.12 -9.97 -3.22
N VAL A 138 7.44 -9.62 -1.98
CA VAL A 138 6.47 -9.43 -0.91
C VAL A 138 6.64 -8.02 -0.35
N ASP A 139 5.70 -7.15 -0.64
CA ASP A 139 5.61 -5.82 -0.03
C ASP A 139 5.00 -5.95 1.37
N LEU A 140 5.80 -5.71 2.41
CA LEU A 140 5.35 -5.75 3.80
C LEU A 140 4.81 -4.38 4.20
N HIS A 141 3.49 -4.27 4.34
CA HIS A 141 2.88 -3.01 4.77
C HIS A 141 1.69 -3.22 5.70
N THR A 142 1.18 -2.11 6.21
CA THR A 142 0.14 -2.04 7.21
C THR A 142 -1.00 -1.19 6.71
N GLY A 143 -2.21 -1.50 7.14
CA GLY A 143 -3.38 -0.73 6.76
C GLY A 143 -4.66 -1.46 7.13
N LEU A 144 -5.32 -1.97 6.11
CA LEU A 144 -6.65 -2.56 6.17
C LEU A 144 -6.64 -3.98 6.76
N GLY A 145 -7.80 -4.42 7.25
CA GLY A 145 -7.99 -5.77 7.80
C GLY A 145 -8.02 -5.82 9.33
N ALA A 146 -8.14 -7.02 9.86
CA ALA A 146 -8.20 -7.25 11.30
C ALA A 146 -6.83 -7.02 11.95
N ARG A 147 -6.81 -6.37 13.14
CA ARG A 147 -5.58 -6.05 13.88
C ARG A 147 -4.61 -7.24 13.95
N GLY A 148 -3.43 -7.07 13.36
CA GLY A 148 -2.34 -8.04 13.38
C GLY A 148 -2.52 -9.26 12.47
N LYS A 149 -3.59 -9.34 11.67
CA LYS A 149 -3.79 -10.39 10.66
C LYS A 149 -3.26 -9.93 9.32
N GLY A 150 -2.45 -10.77 8.68
CA GLY A 150 -1.94 -10.55 7.33
C GLY A 150 -2.91 -11.08 6.27
N GLU A 151 -3.17 -10.28 5.24
CA GLU A 151 -3.76 -10.72 3.97
C GLU A 151 -2.69 -10.61 2.87
N MET A 152 -2.50 -11.68 2.09
CA MET A 152 -1.62 -11.64 0.92
C MET A 152 -2.43 -11.18 -0.29
N ILE A 153 -2.20 -9.93 -0.69
CA ILE A 153 -2.89 -9.27 -1.79
C ILE A 153 -2.19 -9.60 -3.10
N CYS A 154 -2.96 -10.19 -4.01
CA CYS A 154 -2.58 -10.44 -5.39
C CYS A 154 -3.35 -9.47 -6.31
N VAL A 155 -2.63 -8.77 -7.17
CA VAL A 155 -3.22 -7.81 -8.13
C VAL A 155 -3.62 -8.44 -9.46
N GLU A 156 -3.53 -9.77 -9.55
CA GLU A 156 -3.94 -10.56 -10.71
C GLU A 156 -5.22 -11.35 -10.40
N PRO A 157 -6.06 -11.68 -11.41
CA PRO A 157 -7.25 -12.49 -11.21
C PRO A 157 -6.93 -13.90 -10.68
N GLU A 158 -7.88 -14.53 -10.01
CA GLU A 158 -7.73 -15.88 -9.44
C GLU A 158 -7.40 -16.96 -10.49
N THR A 159 -7.72 -16.70 -11.75
CA THR A 159 -7.41 -17.58 -12.88
C THR A 159 -5.94 -17.56 -13.29
N SER A 160 -5.17 -16.55 -12.87
CA SER A 160 -3.77 -16.35 -13.23
C SER A 160 -2.84 -17.43 -12.66
N GLY A 161 -1.69 -17.61 -13.33
CA GLY A 161 -0.63 -18.50 -12.84
C GLY A 161 -0.01 -17.99 -11.53
N SER A 162 0.13 -16.66 -11.40
CA SER A 162 0.66 -15.98 -10.21
C SER A 162 -0.21 -16.24 -8.99
N PHE A 163 -1.52 -15.99 -9.07
CA PHE A 163 -2.45 -16.26 -7.98
C PHE A 163 -2.42 -17.73 -7.55
N LYS A 164 -2.46 -18.66 -8.52
CA LYS A 164 -2.38 -20.10 -8.23
C LYS A 164 -1.07 -20.49 -7.55
N ARG A 165 0.07 -19.89 -7.90
CA ARG A 165 1.34 -20.09 -7.19
C ARG A 165 1.26 -19.58 -5.75
N MET A 166 0.81 -18.33 -5.57
CA MET A 166 0.62 -17.75 -4.24
C MET A 166 -0.27 -18.63 -3.36
N GLN A 167 -1.39 -19.11 -3.90
CA GLN A 167 -2.33 -19.96 -3.17
C GLN A 167 -1.71 -21.32 -2.80
N ARG A 168 -0.83 -21.89 -3.62
CA ARG A 168 -0.07 -23.10 -3.24
C ARG A 168 0.86 -22.85 -2.07
N TRP A 169 1.56 -21.71 -2.04
CA TRP A 169 2.56 -21.41 -1.02
C TRP A 169 1.94 -20.92 0.30
N TRP A 170 0.97 -20.01 0.22
CA TRP A 170 0.43 -19.30 1.38
C TRP A 170 -1.03 -19.64 1.69
N GLY A 171 -1.70 -20.43 0.85
CA GLY A 171 -3.02 -20.96 1.14
C GLY A 171 -4.12 -19.91 1.18
N SER A 172 -4.96 -19.99 2.20
CA SER A 172 -6.23 -19.26 2.28
C SER A 172 -6.11 -17.78 2.61
N ILE A 173 -4.91 -17.28 2.95
CA ILE A 173 -4.69 -15.85 3.20
C ILE A 173 -4.57 -15.04 1.91
N VAL A 174 -4.41 -15.71 0.76
CA VAL A 174 -4.27 -15.06 -0.54
C VAL A 174 -5.64 -14.56 -1.01
N ARG A 175 -5.70 -13.30 -1.42
CA ARG A 175 -6.89 -12.67 -1.97
C ARG A 175 -6.54 -11.85 -3.19
N SER A 176 -7.41 -11.91 -4.21
CA SER A 176 -7.28 -11.08 -5.40
C SER A 176 -8.04 -9.77 -5.20
N THR A 177 -7.42 -8.65 -5.59
CA THR A 177 -8.14 -7.37 -5.72
C THR A 177 -9.14 -7.43 -6.88
N VAL A 178 -8.82 -8.19 -7.93
CA VAL A 178 -9.68 -8.41 -9.08
C VAL A 178 -10.87 -9.27 -8.67
N GLY A 179 -12.09 -8.76 -8.87
CA GLY A 179 -13.32 -9.43 -8.46
C GLY A 179 -13.76 -9.15 -7.02
N GLY A 180 -13.00 -8.35 -6.26
CA GLY A 180 -13.43 -7.76 -4.98
C GLY A 180 -13.50 -8.74 -3.80
N ALA A 181 -12.67 -9.78 -3.79
CA ALA A 181 -12.52 -10.72 -2.68
C ALA A 181 -11.52 -10.24 -1.61
N SER A 182 -10.58 -9.36 -1.97
CA SER A 182 -9.64 -8.72 -1.05
C SER A 182 -10.29 -7.62 -0.22
N VAL A 183 -9.72 -7.35 0.96
CA VAL A 183 -10.03 -6.15 1.73
C VAL A 183 -9.52 -4.87 1.07
N SER A 184 -8.57 -4.98 0.15
CA SER A 184 -8.01 -3.90 -0.64
C SER A 184 -8.73 -3.74 -1.98
N SER A 185 -8.81 -2.49 -2.46
CA SER A 185 -9.39 -2.17 -3.77
C SER A 185 -8.46 -2.61 -4.91
N ASP A 186 -9.04 -2.85 -6.07
CA ASP A 186 -8.26 -2.94 -7.31
C ASP A 186 -7.78 -1.55 -7.71
N VAL A 187 -6.48 -1.29 -7.52
CA VAL A 187 -5.89 0.03 -7.72
C VAL A 187 -4.88 0.01 -8.87
N PRO A 188 -4.98 0.96 -9.82
CA PRO A 188 -3.96 1.14 -10.83
C PRO A 188 -2.65 1.64 -10.19
N GLY A 189 -1.52 1.16 -10.72
CA GLY A 189 -0.20 1.64 -10.32
C GLY A 189 0.27 1.19 -8.94
N SER A 190 -0.18 0.02 -8.48
CA SER A 190 0.36 -0.59 -7.27
C SER A 190 1.80 -1.09 -7.45
N ILE A 191 2.60 -1.06 -6.39
CA ILE A 191 4.04 -1.43 -6.45
C ILE A 191 4.28 -2.83 -7.05
N PRO A 192 3.52 -3.89 -6.69
CA PRO A 192 3.77 -5.23 -7.24
C PRO A 192 3.74 -5.30 -8.76
N VAL A 193 2.96 -4.45 -9.45
CA VAL A 193 2.81 -4.53 -10.91
C VAL A 193 4.12 -4.29 -11.67
N CYS A 194 5.07 -3.54 -11.10
CA CYS A 194 6.30 -3.20 -11.81
C CYS A 194 7.26 -4.37 -11.95
N PHE A 195 7.22 -5.38 -11.07
CA PHE A 195 8.15 -6.50 -11.12
C PHE A 195 7.96 -7.33 -12.39
N ALA A 196 6.71 -7.62 -12.77
CA ALA A 196 6.42 -8.34 -14.00
C ALA A 196 6.70 -7.50 -15.25
N GLN A 197 6.61 -6.18 -15.15
CA GLN A 197 6.96 -5.26 -16.25
C GLN A 197 8.47 -5.24 -16.51
N GLU A 198 9.28 -5.21 -15.45
CA GLU A 198 10.74 -5.09 -15.55
C GLU A 198 11.49 -6.39 -15.78
N LEU A 199 10.84 -7.53 -15.54
CA LEU A 199 11.42 -8.87 -15.72
C LEU A 199 10.64 -9.68 -16.77
N PRO A 200 10.51 -9.18 -18.02
CA PRO A 200 9.76 -9.88 -19.05
C PRO A 200 10.38 -11.26 -19.33
N GLY A 201 9.53 -12.28 -19.43
CA GLY A 201 9.94 -13.66 -19.69
C GLY A 201 10.47 -14.41 -18.47
N ARG A 202 10.46 -13.81 -17.27
CA ARG A 202 10.79 -14.48 -16.00
C ARG A 202 9.53 -14.88 -15.25
N GLU A 203 9.65 -15.85 -14.34
CA GLU A 203 8.55 -16.20 -13.46
C GLU A 203 8.50 -15.24 -12.26
N VAL A 204 7.59 -14.27 -12.31
CA VAL A 204 7.40 -13.28 -11.23
C VAL A 204 6.16 -13.62 -10.41
N THR A 205 6.31 -13.70 -9.09
CA THR A 205 5.20 -13.75 -8.12
C THR A 205 5.31 -12.54 -7.20
N SER A 206 4.42 -11.56 -7.34
CA SER A 206 4.52 -10.29 -6.63
C SER A 206 3.20 -9.92 -5.94
N GLY A 207 3.26 -9.60 -4.64
CA GLY A 207 2.09 -9.27 -3.85
C GLY A 207 2.41 -8.40 -2.65
N GLY A 208 1.36 -7.85 -2.04
CA GLY A 208 1.45 -7.09 -0.79
C GLY A 208 0.92 -7.90 0.38
N LEU A 209 1.73 -8.08 1.42
CA LEU A 209 1.27 -8.61 2.69
C LEU A 209 0.80 -7.45 3.57
N GLU A 210 -0.52 -7.23 3.58
CA GLU A 210 -1.14 -6.15 4.35
C GLU A 210 -1.54 -6.64 5.74
N PHE A 211 -1.03 -5.96 6.77
CA PHE A 211 -1.41 -6.21 8.16
C PHE A 211 -2.43 -5.19 8.66
N GLY A 212 -3.55 -5.69 9.19
CA GLY A 212 -4.56 -4.84 9.80
C GLY A 212 -4.05 -4.10 11.05
N THR A 213 -4.52 -2.86 11.20
CA THR A 213 -4.11 -1.94 12.27
C THR A 213 -5.33 -1.48 13.08
N VAL A 214 -5.84 -0.30 12.77
CA VAL A 214 -7.00 0.34 13.40
C VAL A 214 -8.19 0.36 12.44
N PRO A 215 -9.43 0.61 12.90
CA PRO A 215 -10.60 0.68 12.02
C PRO A 215 -10.41 1.71 10.88
N ILE A 216 -10.95 1.41 9.70
CA ILE A 216 -10.79 2.24 8.48
C ILE A 216 -11.15 3.70 8.69
N ALA A 217 -12.19 4.01 9.48
CA ALA A 217 -12.56 5.40 9.78
C ALA A 217 -11.44 6.17 10.49
N GLN A 218 -10.63 5.51 11.32
CA GLN A 218 -9.46 6.12 11.97
C GLN A 218 -8.30 6.29 10.98
N VAL A 219 -8.09 5.34 10.07
CA VAL A 219 -7.10 5.45 8.99
C VAL A 219 -7.46 6.62 8.06
N THR A 220 -8.72 6.72 7.63
CA THR A 220 -9.21 7.85 6.82
C THR A 220 -8.98 9.17 7.53
N LEU A 221 -9.42 9.30 8.79
CA LEU A 221 -9.20 10.52 9.58
C LEU A 221 -7.71 10.89 9.67
N ALA A 222 -6.83 9.91 9.87
CA ALA A 222 -5.40 10.14 9.95
C ALA A 222 -4.82 10.65 8.61
N LEU A 223 -5.24 10.07 7.48
CA LEU A 223 -4.83 10.51 6.14
C LEU A 223 -5.33 11.92 5.82
N GLN A 224 -6.59 12.23 6.14
CA GLN A 224 -7.14 13.58 5.96
C GLN A 224 -6.37 14.60 6.81
N SER A 225 -6.07 14.25 8.06
CA SER A 225 -5.34 15.14 8.98
C SER A 225 -3.90 15.37 8.51
N ASP A 226 -3.20 14.33 8.05
CA ASP A 226 -1.84 14.42 7.50
C ASP A 226 -1.80 15.30 6.25
N ASN A 227 -2.72 15.10 5.32
CA ASN A 227 -2.80 15.89 4.11
C ASN A 227 -3.11 17.36 4.41
N TRP A 228 -4.08 17.63 5.30
CA TRP A 228 -4.36 18.99 5.76
C TRP A 228 -3.13 19.64 6.39
N LEU A 229 -2.41 18.93 7.28
CA LEU A 229 -1.20 19.44 7.93
C LEU A 229 -0.15 19.85 6.90
N HIS A 230 0.09 19.01 5.89
CA HIS A 230 1.06 19.28 4.84
C HIS A 230 0.75 20.60 4.10
N GLN A 231 -0.53 20.86 3.83
CA GLN A 231 -1.00 22.05 3.15
C GLN A 231 -1.12 23.30 4.06
N ASN A 232 -1.10 23.11 5.39
CA ASN A 232 -1.36 24.17 6.36
C ASN A 232 -0.17 24.39 7.29
N GLY A 233 1.03 24.58 6.73
CA GLY A 233 2.23 24.95 7.49
C GLY A 233 3.11 23.77 7.95
N GLY A 234 2.71 22.53 7.69
CA GLY A 234 3.54 21.36 7.91
C GLY A 234 4.11 21.30 9.33
N HIS A 235 5.44 21.24 9.44
CA HIS A 235 6.13 21.16 10.72
C HIS A 235 5.98 22.40 11.62
N ASP A 236 5.69 23.57 11.04
CA ASP A 236 5.50 24.83 11.78
C ASP A 236 4.07 24.96 12.34
N ASN A 237 3.14 24.09 11.92
CA ASN A 237 1.77 24.12 12.41
C ASN A 237 1.72 23.68 13.89
N PRO A 238 0.99 24.40 14.77
CA PRO A 238 0.84 24.03 16.18
C PRO A 238 0.30 22.61 16.44
N GLN A 239 -0.44 22.03 15.50
CA GLN A 239 -1.02 20.68 15.57
C GLN A 239 -0.10 19.58 15.01
N ALA A 240 1.09 19.93 14.50
CA ALA A 240 1.97 19.00 13.80
C ALA A 240 2.31 17.75 14.62
N GLY A 241 2.63 17.91 15.90
CA GLY A 241 2.98 16.79 16.78
C GLY A 241 1.84 15.79 16.97
N ASP A 242 0.61 16.27 17.18
CA ASP A 242 -0.56 15.42 17.40
C ASP A 242 -0.98 14.69 16.12
N ILE A 243 -0.91 15.37 14.98
CA ILE A 243 -1.24 14.79 13.67
C ILE A 243 -0.17 13.76 13.27
N ALA A 244 1.12 14.06 13.45
CA ALA A 244 2.22 13.12 13.20
C ALA A 244 2.07 11.83 14.05
N LYS A 245 1.67 11.97 15.32
CA LYS A 245 1.37 10.82 16.18
C LYS A 245 0.14 10.04 15.69
N ARG A 246 -0.91 10.74 15.24
CA ARG A 246 -2.14 10.11 14.72
C ARG A 246 -1.86 9.27 13.48
N ILE A 247 -1.15 9.81 12.49
CA ILE A 247 -0.81 9.08 11.26
C ILE A 247 0.10 7.90 11.55
N ARG A 248 1.09 8.06 12.44
CA ARG A 248 1.92 6.94 12.89
C ARG A 248 1.08 5.85 13.54
N ASN A 249 0.21 6.18 14.48
CA ASN A 249 -0.64 5.20 15.19
C ASN A 249 -1.66 4.52 14.27
N ALA A 250 -2.05 5.17 13.17
CA ALA A 250 -2.96 4.56 12.20
C ALA A 250 -2.30 3.44 11.38
N PHE A 251 -0.97 3.44 11.25
CA PHE A 251 -0.22 2.45 10.47
C PHE A 251 0.77 1.63 11.32
N TYR A 252 1.01 2.00 12.57
CA TYR A 252 1.91 1.31 13.47
C TYR A 252 1.26 1.16 14.85
N VAL A 253 0.88 -0.07 15.18
CA VAL A 253 0.36 -0.41 16.51
C VAL A 253 1.55 -0.70 17.43
N ASP A 254 1.85 0.24 18.33
CA ASP A 254 3.01 0.18 19.23
C ASP A 254 2.76 -0.74 20.44
N GLU A 255 2.33 -1.97 20.18
CA GLU A 255 2.01 -2.97 21.20
C GLU A 255 2.77 -4.27 20.91
N ALA A 256 3.34 -4.88 21.95
CA ALA A 256 4.23 -6.04 21.79
C ALA A 256 3.56 -7.23 21.10
N ASP A 257 2.30 -7.52 21.46
CA ASP A 257 1.52 -8.61 20.87
C ASP A 257 1.30 -8.41 19.35
N TRP A 258 1.03 -7.19 18.91
CA TRP A 258 0.86 -6.87 17.48
C TRP A 258 2.17 -7.07 16.72
N LYS A 259 3.28 -6.58 17.27
CA LYS A 259 4.61 -6.73 16.66
C LYS A 259 4.99 -8.20 16.54
N ASP A 260 4.71 -9.00 17.56
CA ASP A 260 4.96 -10.45 17.54
C ASP A 260 4.11 -11.15 16.48
N MET A 261 2.81 -10.83 16.39
CA MET A 261 1.92 -11.38 15.35
C MET A 261 2.41 -11.05 13.94
N VAL A 262 2.75 -9.79 13.67
CA VAL A 262 3.23 -9.33 12.36
C VAL A 262 4.55 -10.01 12.01
N ALA A 263 5.51 -10.00 12.94
CA ALA A 263 6.84 -10.56 12.69
C ALA A 263 6.81 -12.08 12.53
N ALA A 264 5.93 -12.80 13.25
CA ALA A 264 5.76 -14.24 13.09
C ALA A 264 5.20 -14.59 11.70
N GLN A 265 4.14 -13.90 11.27
CA GLN A 265 3.53 -14.12 9.96
C GLN A 265 4.49 -13.74 8.82
N ALA A 266 5.17 -12.59 8.90
CA ALA A 266 6.14 -12.19 7.87
C ALA A 266 7.26 -13.23 7.69
N ARG A 267 7.77 -13.80 8.79
CA ARG A 267 8.75 -14.90 8.75
C ARG A 267 8.20 -16.16 8.09
N ASP A 268 6.97 -16.57 8.42
CA ASP A 268 6.32 -17.74 7.80
C ASP A 268 6.10 -17.53 6.29
N ILE A 269 5.70 -16.32 5.88
CA ILE A 269 5.56 -15.96 4.45
C ILE A 269 6.89 -16.09 3.72
N CYS A 270 7.96 -15.50 4.24
CA CYS A 270 9.29 -15.61 3.64
C CYS A 270 9.78 -17.06 3.60
N ALA A 271 9.61 -17.84 4.66
CA ALA A 271 10.03 -19.24 4.71
C ALA A 271 9.28 -20.10 3.68
N ARG A 272 7.95 -19.93 3.56
CA ARG A 272 7.12 -20.63 2.56
C ARG A 272 7.44 -20.22 1.13
N ALA A 273 7.76 -18.94 0.91
CA ALA A 273 8.21 -18.46 -0.39
C ALA A 273 9.50 -19.17 -0.83
N LEU A 274 10.47 -19.29 0.08
CA LEU A 274 11.75 -19.95 -0.19
C LEU A 274 11.59 -21.45 -0.45
N MET A 275 10.76 -22.14 0.34
CA MET A 275 10.42 -23.54 0.06
C MET A 275 9.76 -23.67 -1.33
N GLY A 276 8.84 -22.77 -1.66
CA GLY A 276 8.16 -22.75 -2.95
C GLY A 276 9.04 -22.45 -4.16
N LEU A 277 10.22 -21.84 -3.98
CA LEU A 277 11.20 -21.65 -5.06
C LEU A 277 11.95 -22.93 -5.42
N GLN A 278 12.00 -23.89 -4.50
CA GLN A 278 12.69 -25.17 -4.66
C GLN A 278 11.85 -26.23 -5.37
N ASP A 279 10.53 -25.99 -5.52
CA ASP A 279 9.59 -26.85 -6.26
C ASP A 279 9.74 -26.69 -7.80
#